data_AF-A0A8H7IAA8-F1
#
_entry.id   AF-A0A8H7IAA8-F1
#
_cell.length_a   1.000
_cell.length_b   1.000
_cell.length_c   1.000
_cell.angle_alpha   90.00
_cell.angle_beta   90.00
_cell.angle_gamma   90.00
#
_symmetry.space_group_name_H-M   'P 1'
#
loop_
_entity.id
_entity.type
_entity.pdbx_description
1 polymer ?
#
loop_
_entity_poly.entity_id
_entity_poly.type
_entity_poly.pdbx_seq_one_letter_code
_entity_poly.pdbx_strand_id
1 'polypeptide(L)'
;MATAPEPTSSDGSNYDVFQQVFQLSAASNIVRKCKGNSEDLQRKMADNLPQALSSAGAGWEVVWGPVIWKAQPNRRNTPYGNAWYVAKNDS
;
A
#
# COMPACT_ATOMS: atom_id res chain seq x y z
N MET A 1 -3.79 -33.90 28.12
CA MET A 1 -4.44 -32.95 27.20
C MET A 1 -3.50 -31.76 27.11
N ALA A 2 -2.69 -31.66 26.05
CA ALA A 2 -1.65 -30.63 25.96
C ALA A 2 -2.29 -29.31 25.51
N THR A 3 -2.24 -28.31 26.38
CA THR A 3 -2.65 -26.94 26.09
C THR A 3 -1.69 -26.34 25.07
N ALA A 4 -2.21 -25.84 23.95
CA ALA A 4 -1.41 -25.16 22.94
C ALA A 4 -0.75 -23.90 23.54
N PRO A 5 0.51 -23.57 23.20
CA PRO A 5 1.14 -22.35 23.68
C PRO A 5 0.44 -21.12 23.06
N GLU A 6 0.04 -20.19 23.92
CA GLU A 6 -0.43 -18.86 23.52
C GLU A 6 0.67 -18.10 22.77
N PRO A 7 0.33 -17.34 21.71
CA PRO A 7 1.29 -16.49 21.03
C PRO A 7 1.67 -15.31 21.95
N THR A 8 2.87 -15.38 22.52
CA THR A 8 3.49 -14.30 23.29
C THR A 8 3.73 -13.10 22.39
N SER A 9 2.95 -12.04 22.59
CA SER A 9 3.19 -10.74 21.98
C SER A 9 4.16 -9.95 22.86
N SER A 10 5.38 -9.68 22.39
CA SER A 10 6.12 -8.44 22.67
C SER A 10 7.54 -8.51 22.09
N ASP A 11 7.68 -8.15 20.81
CA ASP A 11 8.91 -7.53 20.30
C ASP A 11 8.51 -6.53 19.21
N GLY A 12 9.21 -5.40 19.15
CA GLY A 12 8.83 -4.25 18.33
C GLY A 12 8.60 -4.60 16.85
N SER A 13 7.40 -4.30 16.35
CA SER A 13 7.13 -3.91 14.96
C SER A 13 7.56 -4.84 13.82
N ASN A 14 7.68 -6.16 14.01
CA ASN A 14 7.97 -7.07 12.89
C ASN A 14 6.77 -7.94 12.54
N TYR A 15 5.96 -7.44 11.60
CA TYR A 15 4.95 -8.23 10.91
C TYR A 15 5.61 -9.44 10.23
N ASP A 16 4.93 -10.58 10.23
CA ASP A 16 5.34 -11.71 9.40
C ASP A 16 5.19 -11.39 7.90
N VAL A 17 5.81 -12.19 7.02
CA VAL A 17 5.81 -11.93 5.57
C VAL A 17 4.40 -11.84 4.97
N PHE A 18 3.42 -12.60 5.49
CA PHE A 18 2.05 -12.55 4.99
C PHE A 18 1.36 -11.25 5.41
N GLN A 19 1.58 -10.82 6.65
CA GLN A 19 1.09 -9.54 7.17
C GLN A 19 1.71 -8.38 6.39
N GLN A 20 3.02 -8.40 6.10
CA GLN A 20 3.69 -7.38 5.29
C GLN A 20 3.10 -7.31 3.88
N VAL A 21 2.99 -8.46 3.18
CA VAL A 21 2.41 -8.53 1.83
C VAL A 21 0.96 -8.06 1.81
N PHE A 22 0.18 -8.38 2.85
CA PHE A 22 -1.18 -7.88 2.99
C PHE A 22 -1.22 -6.36 3.10
N GLN A 23 -0.36 -5.76 3.92
CA GLN A 23 -0.29 -4.30 4.08
C GLN A 23 0.16 -3.61 2.78
N LEU A 24 1.13 -4.16 2.07
CA LEU A 24 1.54 -3.68 0.75
C LEU A 24 0.39 -3.77 -0.27
N SER A 25 -0.38 -4.85 -0.23
CA SER A 25 -1.57 -5.02 -1.09
C SER A 25 -2.67 -4.02 -0.74
N ALA A 26 -2.89 -3.76 0.55
CA ALA A 26 -3.80 -2.74 1.03
C ALA A 26 -3.35 -1.33 0.61
N ALA A 27 -2.04 -1.05 0.66
CA ALA A 27 -1.46 0.21 0.22
C ALA A 27 -1.72 0.51 -1.26
N SER A 28 -1.85 -0.52 -2.12
CA SER A 28 -2.24 -0.36 -3.53
C SER A 28 -3.63 0.27 -3.70
N ASN A 29 -4.48 0.25 -2.67
CA ASN A 29 -5.87 0.70 -2.70
C ASN A 29 -6.10 2.04 -1.96
N ILE A 30 -5.07 2.75 -1.50
CA ILE A 30 -5.20 3.92 -0.62
C ILE A 30 -6.05 5.05 -1.22
N VAL A 31 -6.00 5.24 -2.54
CA VAL A 31 -6.80 6.26 -3.25
C VAL A 31 -8.08 5.68 -3.86
N ARG A 32 -8.51 4.45 -3.53
CA ARG A 32 -9.65 3.76 -4.18
C ARG A 32 -10.95 4.56 -4.20
N LYS A 33 -11.21 5.34 -3.14
CA LYS A 33 -12.42 6.17 -3.03
C LYS A 33 -12.27 7.55 -3.71
N CYS A 34 -11.05 7.92 -4.11
CA CYS A 34 -10.80 9.19 -4.79
C CYS A 34 -11.31 9.16 -6.22
N LYS A 35 -11.75 10.32 -6.69
CA LYS A 35 -12.11 10.59 -8.08
C LYS A 35 -11.23 11.73 -8.57
N GLY A 36 -10.91 11.73 -9.85
CA GLY A 36 -10.02 12.68 -10.49
C GLY A 36 -9.65 12.24 -11.90
N ASN A 37 -8.93 13.10 -12.61
CA ASN A 37 -8.20 12.66 -13.80
C ASN A 37 -7.02 11.75 -13.37
N SER A 38 -6.33 11.11 -14.32
CA SER A 38 -5.21 10.20 -13.98
C SER A 38 -4.08 10.91 -13.23
N GLU A 39 -3.77 12.15 -13.59
CA GLU A 39 -2.67 12.91 -12.98
C GLU A 39 -2.96 13.25 -11.52
N ASP A 40 -4.17 13.73 -11.23
CA ASP A 40 -4.65 14.04 -9.88
C ASP A 40 -4.59 12.80 -8.98
N LEU A 41 -5.02 11.64 -9.51
CA LEU A 41 -5.03 10.37 -8.78
C LEU A 41 -3.61 9.82 -8.58
N GLN A 42 -2.74 9.95 -9.58
CA GLN A 42 -1.34 9.56 -9.46
C GLN A 42 -0.61 10.41 -8.42
N ARG A 43 -0.83 11.72 -8.41
CA ARG A 43 -0.28 12.63 -7.41
C ARG A 43 -0.76 12.27 -6.01
N LYS A 44 -2.07 12.10 -5.83
CA LYS A 44 -2.64 11.63 -4.54
C LYS A 44 -2.04 10.30 -4.10
N MET A 45 -1.85 9.35 -5.01
CA MET A 45 -1.21 8.08 -4.68
C MET A 45 0.23 8.30 -4.22
N ALA A 46 1.03 9.08 -4.96
CA ALA A 46 2.41 9.38 -4.62
C ALA A 46 2.54 10.09 -3.26
N ASP A 47 1.63 11.01 -2.94
CA ASP A 47 1.64 11.76 -1.69
C ASP A 47 1.31 10.89 -0.47
N ASN A 48 0.45 9.86 -0.65
CA ASN A 48 -0.06 9.04 0.46
C ASN A 48 0.66 7.70 0.61
N LEU A 49 1.29 7.20 -0.45
CA LEU A 49 1.90 5.87 -0.47
C LEU A 49 3.05 5.71 0.55
N PRO A 50 3.97 6.67 0.73
CA PRO A 50 5.04 6.54 1.73
C PRO A 50 4.49 6.35 3.16
N GLN A 51 3.47 7.12 3.52
CA GLN A 51 2.82 6.98 4.82
C GLN A 51 2.06 5.65 4.92
N ALA A 52 1.43 5.18 3.85
CA ALA A 52 0.76 3.88 3.85
C ALA A 52 1.74 2.72 4.06
N LEU A 53 2.96 2.80 3.51
CA LEU A 53 3.99 1.77 3.66
C LEU A 53 4.50 1.63 5.10
N SER A 54 4.40 2.67 5.94
CA SER A 54 4.79 2.54 7.35
C SER A 54 3.95 1.50 8.11
N SER A 55 2.75 1.17 7.61
CA SER A 55 1.91 0.11 8.16
C SER A 55 2.39 -1.30 7.81
N ALA A 56 3.29 -1.46 6.83
CA ALA A 56 3.89 -2.74 6.46
C ALA A 56 5.15 -3.07 7.28
N GLY A 57 5.54 -2.23 8.23
CA GLY A 57 6.76 -2.35 9.03
C GLY A 57 7.83 -1.33 8.63
N ALA A 58 8.94 -1.33 9.37
CA ALA A 58 10.07 -0.44 9.09
C ALA A 58 10.82 -0.88 7.82
N GLY A 59 11.52 0.09 7.19
CA GLY A 59 12.45 -0.17 6.09
C GLY A 59 11.84 -0.24 4.68
N TRP A 60 10.51 -0.18 4.55
CA TRP A 60 9.86 -0.15 3.23
C TRP A 60 9.94 1.24 2.57
N GLU A 61 10.48 1.30 1.36
CA GLU A 61 10.55 2.49 0.52
C GLU A 61 9.97 2.22 -0.88
N VAL A 62 9.37 3.24 -1.49
CA VAL A 62 8.93 3.17 -2.90
C VAL A 62 10.14 3.39 -3.80
N VAL A 63 10.50 2.39 -4.61
CA VAL A 63 11.62 2.48 -5.56
C VAL A 63 11.17 2.70 -7.00
N TRP A 64 9.89 2.46 -7.31
CA TRP A 64 9.30 2.76 -8.61
C TRP A 64 7.80 3.03 -8.51
N GLY A 65 7.31 3.94 -9.35
CA GLY A 65 5.92 4.38 -9.38
C GLY A 65 5.61 5.46 -8.33
N PRO A 66 4.34 5.58 -7.86
CA PRO A 66 3.17 4.81 -8.29
C PRO A 66 2.69 5.20 -9.69
N VAL A 67 2.13 4.22 -10.41
CA VAL A 67 1.48 4.42 -11.72
C VAL A 67 -0.01 4.11 -11.59
N ILE A 68 -0.84 5.05 -12.04
CA ILE A 68 -2.29 4.90 -12.08
C ILE A 68 -2.76 4.69 -13.52
N TRP A 69 -3.52 3.64 -13.76
CA TRP A 69 -4.22 3.44 -15.02
C TRP A 69 -5.72 3.67 -14.87
N LYS A 70 -6.27 4.33 -15.88
CA LYS A 70 -7.67 4.71 -15.97
C LYS A 70 -8.10 4.68 -17.43
N ALA A 71 -9.24 4.03 -17.71
CA ALA A 71 -9.77 3.90 -19.08
C ALA A 71 -10.07 5.26 -19.75
N GLN A 72 -10.52 6.26 -18.97
CA GLN A 72 -10.83 7.61 -19.45
C GLN A 72 -10.00 8.62 -18.65
N PRO A 73 -8.76 8.92 -19.07
CA PRO A 73 -7.77 9.61 -18.23
C PRO A 73 -8.23 11.01 -17.80
N ASN A 74 -8.99 11.71 -18.64
CA ASN A 74 -9.46 13.07 -18.37
C ASN A 74 -10.81 13.12 -17.61
N ARG A 75 -11.50 11.98 -17.42
CA ARG A 75 -12.83 11.97 -16.79
C ARG A 75 -12.73 12.01 -15.27
N ARG A 76 -12.97 13.19 -14.70
CA ARG A 76 -12.81 13.45 -13.26
C ARG A 76 -13.79 12.72 -12.34
N ASN A 77 -15.01 12.42 -12.81
CA ASN A 77 -16.07 11.88 -11.94
C ASN A 77 -16.08 10.35 -11.80
N THR A 78 -14.98 9.69 -12.14
CA THR A 78 -14.85 8.23 -12.08
C THR A 78 -13.62 7.86 -11.23
N PRO A 79 -13.58 6.66 -10.61
CA PRO A 79 -12.37 6.15 -9.97
C PRO A 79 -11.30 5.75 -11.01
N TYR A 80 -10.10 5.37 -10.55
CA TYR A 80 -9.12 4.70 -11.40
C TYR A 80 -9.48 3.21 -11.57
N GLY A 81 -8.82 2.55 -12.52
CA GLY A 81 -8.96 1.11 -12.73
C GLY A 81 -7.91 0.34 -11.93
N ASN A 82 -6.63 0.60 -12.20
CA ASN A 82 -5.51 -0.12 -11.59
C ASN A 82 -4.44 0.85 -11.06
N ALA A 83 -3.71 0.40 -10.05
CA ALA A 83 -2.57 1.08 -9.47
C ALA A 83 -1.42 0.08 -9.29
N TRP A 84 -0.19 0.51 -9.57
CA TRP A 84 1.01 -0.29 -9.34
C TRP A 84 2.11 0.56 -8.74
N TYR A 85 2.93 -0.06 -7.91
CA TYR A 85 4.17 0.50 -7.40
C TYR A 85 5.14 -0.67 -7.10
N VAL A 86 6.42 -0.36 -6.97
CA VAL A 86 7.40 -1.29 -6.43
C VAL A 86 7.94 -0.70 -5.14
N ALA A 87 7.89 -1.48 -4.07
CA ALA A 87 8.55 -1.15 -2.82
C ALA A 87 9.68 -2.15 -2.54
N LYS A 88 10.72 -1.64 -1.89
CA LYS A 88 11.89 -2.40 -1.44
C LYS A 88 11.97 -2.26 0.06
N ASN A 89 12.34 -3.34 0.76
CA ASN A 89 12.71 -3.26 2.16
C ASN A 89 14.24 -3.33 2.26
N ASP A 90 14.84 -2.35 2.92
CA ASP A 90 16.30 -2.25 3.12
C ASP A 90 16.76 -2.83 4.47
N SER A 91 15.87 -3.48 5.21
CA SER A 91 16.16 -4.16 6.49
C SER A 91 16.76 -5.55 6.31
#